data_AF-A0A7C5DBU3-F1
#
_entry.id   AF-A0A7C5DBU3-F1
#
_cell.length_a   1.000
_cell.length_b   1.000
_cell.length_c   1.000
_cell.angle_alpha   90.00
_cell.angle_beta   90.00
_cell.angle_gamma   90.00
#
_symmetry.space_group_name_H-M   'P 1'
#
loop_
_entity.id
_entity.type
_entity.pdbx_description
1 polymer ?
#
loop_
_entity_poly.entity_id
_entity_poly.type
_entity_poly.pdbx_seq_one_letter_code
_entity_poly.pdbx_strand_id
1 'polypeptide(L)'
;KWMMENLGKNGELKCICGGIVKPDIVFFGEPVKEMDKAEEYARKADLFLVIGSSLSVQPAGLLPYITSGKVVIINKGEVEFPEDKVYLRIDDDIEKTVESLKW
;
A
#
# COMPACT_ATOMS: atom_id res chain seq x y z
N LYS A 1 5.33 11.04 17.55
CA LYS A 1 4.98 12.07 18.57
C LYS A 1 5.95 13.25 18.53
N TRP A 2 7.26 13.00 18.71
CA TRP A 2 8.30 14.05 18.71
C TRP A 2 8.25 15.03 17.52
N MET A 3 8.19 14.53 16.27
CA MET A 3 8.13 15.41 15.09
C MET A 3 6.97 16.42 15.15
N MET A 4 5.79 15.99 15.62
CA MET A 4 4.61 16.85 15.70
C MET A 4 4.74 17.88 16.83
N GLU A 5 5.40 17.50 17.93
CA GLU A 5 5.66 18.40 19.07
C GLU A 5 6.72 19.47 18.75
N ASN A 6 7.56 19.23 17.75
CA ASN A 6 8.68 20.10 17.38
C ASN A 6 8.49 20.81 16.03
N LEU A 7 7.32 20.65 15.41
CA LEU A 7 7.01 21.28 14.14
C LEU A 7 6.95 22.81 14.30
N GLY A 8 7.71 23.53 13.49
CA GLY A 8 7.69 24.99 13.48
C GLY A 8 6.35 25.55 13.04
N LYS A 9 6.10 26.84 13.33
CA LYS A 9 4.84 27.53 12.95
C LYS A 9 4.57 27.56 11.44
N ASN A 10 5.62 27.41 10.63
CA ASN A 10 5.56 27.32 9.17
C ASN A 10 5.43 25.87 8.65
N GLY A 11 5.26 24.88 9.53
CA GLY A 11 5.20 23.47 9.17
C GLY A 11 6.56 22.84 8.89
N GLU A 12 7.66 23.55 9.14
CA GLU A 12 9.01 23.03 8.93
C GLU A 12 9.61 22.48 10.23
N LEU A 13 10.30 21.37 10.11
CA LEU A 13 11.15 20.83 11.18
C LEU A 13 12.61 21.03 10.77
N LYS A 14 13.41 21.69 11.61
CA LYS A 14 14.82 22.00 11.32
C LYS A 14 15.75 21.08 12.11
N CYS A 15 16.80 20.60 11.45
CA CYS A 15 17.91 19.90 12.08
C CYS A 15 18.86 20.92 12.73
N ILE A 16 19.70 20.46 13.67
CA ILE A 16 20.79 21.26 14.26
C ILE A 16 21.77 21.80 13.20
N CYS A 17 21.83 21.19 12.01
CA CYS A 17 22.64 21.69 10.88
C CYS A 17 21.94 22.77 10.04
N GLY A 18 20.70 23.16 10.37
CA GLY A 18 19.90 24.13 9.62
C GLY A 18 19.08 23.54 8.45
N GLY A 19 19.30 22.28 8.10
CA GLY A 19 18.52 21.57 7.07
C GLY A 19 17.08 21.26 7.48
N ILE A 20 16.22 20.98 6.50
CA ILE A 20 14.83 20.54 6.74
C ILE A 20 14.83 19.04 7.03
N VAL A 21 14.18 18.63 8.11
CA VAL A 21 13.98 17.23 8.46
C VAL A 21 12.76 16.70 7.70
N LYS A 22 12.99 15.72 6.82
CA LYS A 22 11.94 14.99 6.11
C LYS A 22 11.53 13.75 6.92
N PRO A 23 10.24 13.44 7.05
CA PRO A 23 9.81 12.13 7.56
C PRO A 23 10.41 10.99 6.72
N ASP A 24 10.65 9.85 7.36
CA ASP A 24 11.09 8.65 6.65
C ASP A 24 9.90 7.96 5.95
N ILE A 25 9.37 8.63 4.94
CA ILE A 25 8.36 8.14 4.01
C ILE A 25 8.84 8.36 2.58
N VAL A 26 8.27 7.61 1.65
CA VAL A 26 8.55 7.73 0.22
C VAL A 26 7.63 8.78 -0.38
N PHE A 27 8.19 9.87 -0.88
CA PHE A 27 7.48 10.86 -1.68
C PHE A 27 7.39 10.40 -3.14
N PHE A 28 6.47 11.00 -3.90
CA PHE A 28 6.41 10.76 -5.34
C PHE A 28 7.74 11.09 -6.01
N GLY A 29 8.21 10.17 -6.85
CA GLY A 29 9.50 10.26 -7.52
C GLY A 29 10.69 9.72 -6.72
N GLU A 30 10.51 9.39 -5.44
CA GLU A 30 11.54 8.70 -4.66
C GLU A 30 11.49 7.17 -4.93
N PRO A 31 12.65 6.49 -4.90
CA PRO A 31 12.69 5.04 -5.01
C PRO A 31 12.01 4.38 -3.81
N VAL A 32 11.17 3.38 -4.09
CA VAL A 32 10.54 2.57 -3.05
C VAL A 32 11.57 1.60 -2.45
N LYS A 33 11.61 1.53 -1.12
CA LYS A 33 12.49 0.61 -0.38
C LYS A 33 11.90 -0.81 -0.39
N GLU A 34 12.76 -1.83 -0.33
CA GLU A 34 12.36 -3.25 -0.17
C GLU A 34 11.48 -3.83 -1.30
N MET A 35 11.46 -3.22 -2.49
CA MET A 35 10.62 -3.69 -3.60
C MET A 35 10.98 -5.13 -4.04
N ASP A 36 12.28 -5.46 -4.16
CA ASP A 36 12.74 -6.80 -4.55
C ASP A 36 12.20 -7.90 -3.63
N LYS A 37 12.16 -7.60 -2.33
CA LYS A 37 11.65 -8.50 -1.29
C LYS A 37 10.13 -8.66 -1.39
N ALA A 38 9.40 -7.56 -1.63
CA ALA A 38 7.96 -7.59 -1.86
C ALA A 38 7.61 -8.44 -3.09
N GLU A 39 8.36 -8.31 -4.18
CA GLU A 39 8.18 -9.14 -5.37
C GLU A 39 8.47 -10.62 -5.10
N GLU A 40 9.51 -10.94 -4.32
CA GLU A 40 9.82 -12.32 -3.95
C GLU A 40 8.66 -12.97 -3.19
N TYR A 41 8.04 -12.25 -2.24
CA TYR A 41 6.85 -12.73 -1.55
C TYR A 41 5.65 -12.87 -2.50
N ALA A 42 5.44 -11.90 -3.39
CA ALA A 42 4.36 -11.97 -4.38
C ALA A 42 4.49 -13.21 -5.29
N ARG A 43 5.71 -13.51 -5.77
CA ARG A 43 6.01 -14.70 -6.59
C ARG A 43 5.68 -16.01 -5.88
N LYS A 44 5.87 -16.07 -4.56
CA LYS A 44 5.68 -17.28 -3.74
C LYS A 44 4.26 -17.43 -3.18
N ALA A 45 3.41 -16.41 -3.33
CA ALA A 45 2.10 -16.41 -2.71
C ALA A 45 1.12 -17.34 -3.46
N ASP A 46 0.50 -18.27 -2.73
CA ASP A 46 -0.65 -19.04 -3.23
C ASP A 46 -1.96 -18.22 -3.26
N LEU A 47 -1.99 -17.14 -2.46
CA LEU A 47 -3.09 -16.18 -2.35
C LEU A 47 -2.51 -14.77 -2.13
N PHE A 48 -2.92 -13.81 -2.95
CA PHE A 48 -2.59 -12.40 -2.83
C PHE A 48 -3.85 -11.59 -2.49
N LEU A 49 -3.84 -10.92 -1.33
CA LEU A 49 -4.95 -10.08 -0.88
C LEU A 49 -4.66 -8.61 -1.20
N VAL A 50 -5.46 -8.01 -2.07
CA VAL A 50 -5.50 -6.56 -2.29
C VAL A 50 -6.60 -6.00 -1.38
N ILE A 51 -6.23 -5.28 -0.34
CA ILE A 51 -7.19 -4.73 0.64
C ILE A 51 -7.03 -3.21 0.70
N GLY A 52 -8.12 -2.48 0.46
CA GLY A 52 -8.15 -1.01 0.59
C GLY A 52 -7.23 -0.26 -0.35
N SER A 53 -6.98 -0.79 -1.54
CA SER A 53 -6.13 -0.17 -2.54
C SER A 53 -6.79 -0.20 -3.91
N SER A 54 -6.72 0.94 -4.62
CA SER A 54 -7.11 1.07 -6.04
C SER A 54 -6.06 0.54 -7.02
N LEU A 55 -4.87 0.19 -6.52
CA LEU A 55 -3.69 -0.23 -7.31
C LEU A 55 -3.14 0.84 -8.29
N SER A 56 -3.54 2.10 -8.16
CA SER A 56 -3.13 3.16 -9.10
C SER A 56 -1.69 3.67 -8.92
N VAL A 57 -1.05 3.42 -7.77
CA VAL A 57 0.30 3.93 -7.46
C VAL A 57 1.37 2.88 -7.74
N GLN A 58 2.36 3.26 -8.54
CA GLN A 58 3.46 2.39 -8.95
C GLN A 58 4.74 2.61 -8.15
N PRO A 59 5.57 1.56 -7.96
CA PRO A 59 5.45 0.19 -8.47
C PRO A 59 4.56 -0.76 -7.64
N ALA A 60 4.02 -0.33 -6.50
CA ALA A 60 3.27 -1.21 -5.59
C ALA A 60 2.05 -1.87 -6.24
N GLY A 61 1.34 -1.14 -7.11
CA GLY A 61 0.18 -1.63 -7.86
C GLY A 61 0.49 -2.80 -8.80
N LEU A 62 1.76 -3.03 -9.16
CA LEU A 62 2.16 -4.16 -10.01
C LEU A 62 2.30 -5.48 -9.24
N LEU A 63 2.41 -5.45 -7.91
CA LEU A 63 2.66 -6.66 -7.11
C LEU A 63 1.62 -7.79 -7.33
N PRO A 64 0.31 -7.51 -7.42
CA PRO A 64 -0.68 -8.58 -7.65
C PRO A 64 -0.56 -9.23 -9.04
N TYR A 65 0.11 -8.59 -10.01
CA TYR A 65 0.34 -9.19 -11.33
C TYR A 65 1.47 -10.23 -11.32
N ILE A 66 2.32 -10.21 -10.29
CA ILE A 66 3.50 -11.06 -10.19
C ILE A 66 3.15 -12.46 -9.67
N THR A 67 2.11 -12.57 -8.83
CA THR A 67 1.71 -13.86 -8.27
C THR A 67 1.13 -14.78 -9.34
N SER A 68 1.44 -16.08 -9.23
CA SER A 68 0.73 -17.15 -9.95
C SER A 68 -0.42 -17.75 -9.14
N GLY A 69 -0.60 -17.30 -7.89
CA GLY A 69 -1.65 -17.73 -6.99
C GLY A 69 -2.98 -17.03 -7.28
N LYS A 70 -3.93 -17.24 -6.37
CA LYS A 70 -5.26 -16.58 -6.44
C LYS A 70 -5.14 -15.12 -6.03
N VAL A 71 -5.77 -14.21 -6.75
CA VAL A 71 -5.88 -12.80 -6.35
C VAL A 71 -7.27 -12.53 -5.80
N VAL A 72 -7.35 -11.96 -4.60
CA VAL A 72 -8.62 -11.51 -3.99
C VAL A 72 -8.55 -10.02 -3.76
N ILE A 73 -9.60 -9.31 -4.14
CA ILE A 73 -9.69 -7.86 -4.03
C ILE A 73 -10.82 -7.52 -3.07
N ILE A 74 -10.50 -6.79 -2.00
CA ILE A 74 -11.43 -6.24 -1.02
C ILE A 74 -11.22 -4.73 -1.00
N ASN A 75 -12.03 -4.00 -1.76
CA ASN A 75 -11.91 -2.55 -1.86
C ASN A 75 -13.25 -1.95 -2.21
N LYS A 76 -13.60 -0.85 -1.53
CA LYS A 76 -14.77 -0.07 -1.88
C LYS A 76 -14.43 0.86 -3.05
N GLY A 77 -15.10 0.64 -4.18
CA GLY A 77 -14.86 1.39 -5.41
C GLY A 77 -13.85 0.75 -6.37
N GLU A 78 -13.56 1.46 -7.46
CA GLU A 78 -12.87 0.90 -8.62
C GLU A 78 -11.42 0.50 -8.33
N VAL A 79 -11.04 -0.68 -8.83
CA VAL A 79 -9.68 -1.21 -8.83
C VAL A 79 -9.37 -1.67 -10.24
N GLU A 80 -8.39 -1.05 -10.87
CA GLU A 80 -7.99 -1.37 -12.24
C GLU A 80 -7.13 -2.65 -12.23
N PHE A 81 -7.77 -3.80 -12.44
CA PHE A 81 -7.12 -5.11 -12.50
C PHE A 81 -7.89 -6.06 -13.44
N PRO A 82 -7.22 -6.91 -14.24
CA PRO A 82 -7.89 -7.83 -15.17
C PRO A 82 -8.83 -8.81 -14.45
N GLU A 83 -10.11 -8.81 -14.80
CA GLU A 83 -11.12 -9.62 -14.09
C GLU A 83 -10.91 -11.12 -14.24
N ASP A 84 -10.34 -11.56 -15.35
CA ASP A 84 -9.98 -12.96 -15.58
C ASP A 84 -8.90 -13.47 -14.60
N LYS A 85 -8.17 -12.56 -13.95
CA LYS A 85 -7.17 -12.87 -12.92
C LYS A 85 -7.71 -12.76 -11.49
N VAL A 86 -8.93 -12.26 -11.30
CA VAL A 86 -9.53 -12.10 -9.98
C VAL A 86 -10.26 -13.37 -9.58
N TYR A 87 -9.83 -13.99 -8.47
CA TYR A 87 -10.48 -15.16 -7.92
C TYR A 87 -11.75 -14.80 -7.12
N LEU A 88 -11.71 -13.70 -6.36
CA LEU A 88 -12.84 -13.18 -5.60
C LEU A 88 -12.73 -11.66 -5.49
N ARG A 89 -13.84 -10.96 -5.69
CA ARG A 89 -13.96 -9.53 -5.45
C ARG A 89 -15.06 -9.25 -4.43
N ILE A 90 -14.73 -8.40 -3.45
CA ILE A 90 -15.66 -7.85 -2.48
C ILE A 90 -15.58 -6.33 -2.61
N ASP A 91 -16.64 -5.74 -3.16
CA ASP A 91 -16.83 -4.29 -3.22
C ASP A 91 -17.64 -3.84 -2.01
N ASP A 92 -16.96 -3.71 -0.88
CA ASP A 92 -17.54 -3.20 0.36
C ASP A 92 -16.46 -2.52 1.21
N ASP A 93 -16.92 -1.88 2.28
CA ASP A 93 -16.06 -1.40 3.35
C ASP A 93 -15.26 -2.54 4.00
N ILE A 94 -13.97 -2.27 4.27
CA ILE A 94 -13.03 -3.28 4.78
C ILE A 94 -13.43 -3.71 6.20
N GLU A 95 -13.84 -2.77 7.05
CA GLU A 95 -14.20 -3.07 8.45
C GLU A 95 -15.39 -4.02 8.48
N LYS A 96 -16.45 -3.69 7.71
CA LYS A 96 -17.63 -4.55 7.56
C LYS A 96 -17.28 -5.93 7.02
N THR A 97 -16.40 -5.98 6.02
CA THR A 97 -15.98 -7.24 5.41
C THR A 97 -15.28 -8.11 6.44
N VAL A 98 -14.32 -7.56 7.18
CA VAL A 98 -13.58 -8.30 8.23
C VAL A 98 -14.51 -8.78 9.34
N GLU A 99 -15.45 -7.94 9.79
CA GLU A 99 -16.46 -8.32 10.79
C GLU A 99 -17.33 -9.50 10.30
N SER A 100 -17.73 -9.49 9.02
CA SER A 100 -18.56 -10.55 8.44
C SER A 100 -17.86 -11.91 8.36
N LEU A 101 -16.54 -11.91 8.24
CA LEU A 101 -15.71 -13.12 8.15
C LEU A 101 -15.58 -13.83 9.51
N LYS A 102 -16.00 -13.19 10.61
CA LYS A 102 -15.87 -13.71 11.98
C LYS A 102 -14.45 -14.17 12.30
N TRP A 103 -13.46 -13.45 11.78
CA TRP A 103 -12.05 -13.63 12.14
C TRP A 103 -11.78 -13.24 13.59
#